data_AF-A0A1M6UVM3-F1
#
_entry.id   AF-A0A1M6UVM3-F1
#
_cell.length_a   1.000
_cell.length_b   1.000
_cell.length_c   1.000
_cell.angle_alpha   90.00
_cell.angle_beta   90.00
_cell.angle_gamma   90.00
#
_symmetry.space_group_name_H-M   'P 1'
#
loop_
_entity.id
_entity.type
_entity.pdbx_description
1 polymer ?
#
loop_
_entity_poly.entity_id
_entity_poly.type
_entity_poly.pdbx_seq_one_letter_code
_entity_poly.pdbx_strand_id
1 'polypeptide(L)'
;MRSSLLILLLGLASAGCSPRLVPLYYDYRLPDTTAAALPPVARALQAAGWETTQLTPTLLQTAPRPLQHWGLYRVMVRLEAVPINGRFVRLFIHPYRQYFTGRRSKIPYLPAGLRATLLPRLHAALQAAGLTPAGTALERDRSPLR
;
A
#
# COMPACT_ATOMS: atom_id res chain seq x y z
N MET A 1 13.71 26.24 -47.83
CA MET A 1 13.19 26.55 -46.47
C MET A 1 11.97 25.68 -46.16
N ARG A 2 12.14 24.38 -45.88
CA ARG A 2 11.01 23.48 -45.51
C ARG A 2 11.38 22.35 -44.52
N SER A 3 12.63 22.29 -44.04
CA SER A 3 13.09 21.16 -43.20
C SER A 3 13.14 21.47 -41.69
N SER A 4 12.94 22.71 -41.27
CA SER A 4 13.09 23.11 -39.87
C SER A 4 11.83 22.92 -39.02
N LEU A 5 10.66 22.69 -39.65
CA LEU A 5 9.39 22.54 -38.93
C LEU A 5 9.19 21.12 -38.37
N LEU A 6 9.81 20.11 -38.97
CA LEU A 6 9.63 18.70 -38.57
C LEU A 6 10.32 18.35 -37.24
N ILE A 7 11.41 19.05 -36.92
CA ILE A 7 12.21 18.79 -35.71
C ILE A 7 11.53 19.35 -34.45
N LEU A 8 10.72 20.40 -34.57
CA LEU A 8 10.02 21.00 -33.43
C LEU A 8 8.84 20.15 -32.92
N LEU A 9 8.21 19.34 -33.79
CA LEU A 9 7.05 18.52 -33.43
C LEU A 9 7.44 17.21 -32.72
N LEU A 10 8.68 16.74 -32.84
CA LEU A 10 9.16 15.52 -32.19
C LEU A 10 9.58 15.73 -30.72
N GLY A 11 9.84 16.97 -30.30
CA GLY A 11 10.26 17.31 -28.93
C GLY A 11 9.12 17.39 -27.90
N LEU A 12 7.86 17.53 -28.35
CA LEU A 12 6.70 17.69 -27.46
C LEU A 12 6.07 16.34 -27.04
N ALA A 13 6.43 15.23 -27.68
CA ALA A 13 5.92 13.90 -27.33
C ALA A 13 6.70 13.24 -26.17
N SER A 14 7.82 13.83 -25.73
CA SER A 14 8.63 13.34 -24.62
C SER A 14 8.33 14.03 -23.28
N ALA A 15 7.13 14.60 -23.11
CA ALA A 15 6.59 14.86 -21.78
C ALA A 15 6.37 13.48 -21.11
N GLY A 16 7.47 12.94 -20.60
CA GLY A 16 7.54 11.60 -20.06
C GLY A 16 6.53 11.47 -18.95
N CYS A 17 5.60 10.55 -19.11
CA CYS A 17 4.85 9.96 -18.01
C CYS A 17 5.85 9.39 -17.02
N SER A 18 6.34 10.21 -16.09
CA SER A 18 7.15 9.74 -14.96
C SER A 18 6.31 8.67 -14.27
N PRO A 19 6.77 7.40 -14.22
CA PRO A 19 6.01 6.36 -13.55
C PRO A 19 5.90 6.75 -12.08
N ARG A 20 4.67 7.02 -11.63
CA ARG A 20 4.39 7.33 -10.22
C ARG A 20 4.57 6.04 -9.43
N LEU A 21 5.77 5.82 -8.90
CA LEU A 21 6.06 4.71 -8.00
C LEU A 21 5.26 4.91 -6.71
N VAL A 22 4.22 4.11 -6.55
CA VAL A 22 3.40 4.13 -5.33
C VAL A 22 4.15 3.36 -4.25
N PRO A 23 4.40 3.98 -3.08
CA PRO A 23 5.01 3.30 -1.95
C PRO A 23 4.22 2.05 -1.57
N LEU A 24 4.94 1.04 -1.10
CA LEU A 24 4.38 -0.18 -0.56
C LEU A 24 3.89 0.00 0.89
N TYR A 25 3.44 1.20 1.26
CA TYR A 25 2.88 1.47 2.58
C TYR A 25 1.88 2.61 2.56
N TYR A 26 1.00 2.62 3.56
CA TYR A 26 0.08 3.72 3.85
C TYR A 26 0.10 4.03 5.34
N ASP A 27 0.08 5.32 5.67
CA ASP A 27 -0.04 5.79 7.04
C ASP A 27 -1.52 6.01 7.37
N TYR A 28 -1.92 5.61 8.57
CA TYR A 28 -3.26 5.79 9.10
C TYR A 28 -3.16 6.52 10.43
N ARG A 29 -3.90 7.62 10.57
CA ARG A 29 -3.99 8.35 11.83
C ARG A 29 -4.80 7.53 12.83
N LEU A 30 -4.27 7.41 14.04
CA LEU A 30 -4.96 6.83 15.19
C LEU A 30 -5.96 7.83 15.78
N PRO A 31 -7.05 7.36 16.38
CA PRO A 31 -7.89 8.23 17.19
C PRO A 31 -7.10 8.76 18.39
N ASP A 32 -7.42 9.98 18.84
CA ASP A 32 -6.77 10.65 19.99
C ASP A 32 -7.13 9.92 21.30
N THR A 33 -6.49 8.77 21.54
CA THR A 33 -6.69 7.92 22.71
C THR A 33 -5.35 7.46 23.25
N THR A 34 -5.28 7.14 24.54
CA THR A 34 -4.09 6.54 25.18
C THR A 34 -3.98 5.03 24.99
N ALA A 35 -4.87 4.42 24.19
CA ALA A 35 -4.92 2.98 24.01
C ALA A 35 -3.80 2.44 23.11
N ALA A 36 -3.49 1.16 23.25
CA ALA A 36 -2.53 0.48 22.37
C ALA A 36 -2.99 0.56 20.90
N ALA A 37 -2.08 0.96 20.01
CA ALA A 37 -2.37 1.27 18.62
C ALA A 37 -2.72 0.04 17.75
N LEU A 38 -2.06 -1.10 17.98
CA LEU A 38 -2.11 -2.26 17.08
C LEU A 38 -3.29 -3.22 17.29
N PRO A 39 -3.85 -3.43 18.50
CA PRO A 39 -5.01 -4.31 18.67
C PRO A 39 -6.26 -3.90 17.85
N PRO A 40 -6.64 -2.60 17.75
CA PRO A 40 -7.72 -2.19 16.84
C PRO A 40 -7.41 -2.49 15.37
N VAL A 41 -6.16 -2.29 14.94
CA VAL A 41 -5.69 -2.60 13.59
C VAL A 41 -5.77 -4.11 13.32
N ALA A 42 -5.38 -4.94 14.29
CA ALA A 42 -5.46 -6.39 14.18
C ALA A 42 -6.89 -6.86 13.92
N ARG A 43 -7.85 -6.37 14.71
CA ARG A 43 -9.27 -6.69 14.55
C ARG A 43 -9.81 -6.23 13.21
N ALA A 44 -9.45 -5.03 12.77
CA ALA A 44 -9.85 -4.51 11.46
C ALA A 44 -9.34 -5.39 10.30
N LEU A 45 -8.06 -5.79 10.37
CA LEU A 45 -7.45 -6.66 9.36
C LEU A 45 -8.08 -8.05 9.37
N GLN A 46 -8.33 -8.63 10.55
CA GLN A 46 -9.04 -9.89 10.71
C GLN A 46 -10.45 -9.85 10.10
N ALA A 47 -11.22 -8.79 10.38
CA ALA A 47 -12.53 -8.57 9.76
C ALA A 47 -12.46 -8.44 8.23
N ALA A 48 -11.35 -7.91 7.69
CA ALA A 48 -11.07 -7.88 6.26
C ALA A 48 -10.55 -9.22 5.68
N GLY A 49 -10.50 -10.27 6.49
CA GLY A 49 -10.05 -11.61 6.12
C GLY A 49 -8.53 -11.77 6.08
N TRP A 50 -7.79 -11.01 6.88
CA TRP A 50 -6.36 -11.20 7.09
C TRP A 50 -6.11 -11.93 8.39
N GLU A 51 -5.45 -13.09 8.30
CA GLU A 51 -5.04 -13.84 9.47
C GLU A 51 -3.82 -13.19 10.12
N THR A 52 -3.86 -12.92 11.43
CA THR A 52 -2.74 -12.35 12.19
C THR A 52 -1.77 -13.46 12.58
N THR A 53 -0.51 -13.35 12.18
CA THR A 53 0.55 -14.30 12.56
C THR A 53 1.37 -13.82 13.75
N GLN A 54 1.48 -12.50 13.92
CA GLN A 54 2.23 -11.91 15.03
C GLN A 54 1.57 -10.61 15.46
N LEU A 55 1.44 -10.42 16.77
CA LEU A 55 0.99 -9.17 17.38
C LEU A 55 1.82 -8.91 18.64
N THR A 56 2.54 -7.79 18.62
CA THR A 56 3.33 -7.25 19.72
C THR A 56 2.99 -5.76 19.88
N PRO A 57 3.48 -5.06 20.92
CA PRO A 57 3.24 -3.63 21.07
C PRO A 57 3.78 -2.76 19.91
N THR A 58 4.81 -3.24 19.20
CA THR A 58 5.52 -2.47 18.16
C THR A 58 5.35 -3.03 16.75
N LEU A 59 4.80 -4.24 16.61
CA LEU A 59 4.70 -4.94 15.33
C LEU A 59 3.44 -5.79 15.27
N LEU A 60 2.70 -5.66 14.18
CA LEU A 60 1.70 -6.61 13.74
C LEU A 60 2.08 -7.17 12.37
N GLN A 61 1.92 -8.47 12.16
CA GLN A 61 2.10 -9.12 10.86
C GLN A 61 0.95 -10.08 10.56
N THR A 62 0.64 -10.23 9.27
CA THR A 62 -0.38 -11.17 8.79
C THR A 62 0.24 -12.38 8.08
N ALA A 63 -0.56 -13.43 7.89
CA ALA A 63 -0.24 -14.48 6.95
C ALA A 63 -0.27 -13.93 5.51
N PRO A 64 0.51 -14.50 4.57
CA PRO A 64 0.38 -14.18 3.16
C PRO A 64 -0.96 -14.66 2.60
N ARG A 65 -1.68 -13.78 1.92
CA ARG A 65 -2.97 -14.06 1.27
C ARG A 65 -2.87 -13.88 -0.24
N PRO A 66 -3.46 -14.78 -1.06
CA PRO A 66 -3.57 -14.58 -2.49
C PRO A 66 -4.60 -13.47 -2.80
N LEU A 67 -4.22 -12.52 -3.65
CA LEU A 67 -5.14 -11.48 -4.13
C LEU A 67 -5.50 -11.60 -5.61
N GLN A 68 -4.62 -12.18 -6.43
CA GLN A 68 -4.86 -12.38 -7.86
C GLN A 68 -4.23 -13.69 -8.32
N HIS A 69 -4.90 -14.35 -9.26
CA HIS A 69 -4.40 -15.56 -9.91
C HIS A 69 -4.18 -15.28 -11.40
N TRP A 70 -2.97 -15.57 -11.86
CA TRP A 70 -2.57 -15.54 -13.26
C TRP A 70 -2.08 -16.96 -13.57
N GLY A 71 -2.38 -17.54 -14.73
CA GLY A 71 -2.17 -18.99 -14.96
C GLY A 71 -0.81 -19.55 -14.49
N LEU A 72 0.28 -18.79 -14.64
CA LEU A 72 1.63 -19.19 -14.23
C LEU A 72 2.07 -18.72 -12.83
N TYR A 73 1.34 -17.80 -12.19
CA TYR A 73 1.68 -17.29 -10.86
C TYR A 73 0.48 -16.66 -10.15
N ARG A 74 0.50 -16.68 -8.83
CA ARG A 74 -0.42 -15.89 -8.01
C ARG A 74 0.28 -14.71 -7.35
N VAL A 75 -0.43 -13.61 -7.19
CA VAL A 75 0.03 -12.46 -6.41
C VAL A 75 -0.35 -12.69 -4.96
N MET A 76 0.65 -12.91 -4.13
CA MET A 76 0.52 -13.03 -2.68
C MET A 76 0.82 -11.67 -2.05
N VAL A 77 0.10 -11.34 -1.00
CA VAL A 77 0.35 -10.13 -0.20
C VAL A 77 0.43 -10.53 1.26
N ARG A 78 1.42 -9.99 1.97
CA ARG A 78 1.48 -9.98 3.43
C ARG A 78 1.39 -8.53 3.90
N LEU A 79 0.71 -8.29 5.00
CA LEU A 79 0.66 -6.98 5.63
C LEU A 79 1.51 -6.95 6.89
N GLU A 80 2.09 -5.78 7.16
CA GLU A 80 2.82 -5.49 8.39
C GLU A 80 2.42 -4.10 8.87
N ALA A 81 2.14 -3.94 10.16
CA ALA A 81 1.75 -2.67 10.75
C ALA A 81 2.68 -2.31 11.90
N VAL A 82 3.16 -1.06 11.91
CA VAL A 82 4.02 -0.52 12.97
C VAL A 82 3.47 0.84 13.44
N PRO A 83 3.45 1.12 14.76
CA PRO A 83 3.10 2.44 15.26
C PRO A 83 4.22 3.44 14.96
N ILE A 84 3.85 4.68 14.63
CA ILE A 84 4.76 5.79 14.36
C ILE A 84 4.37 6.98 15.24
N ASN A 85 5.31 7.43 16.07
CA ASN A 85 5.22 8.63 16.91
C ASN A 85 3.93 8.73 17.75
N GLY A 86 3.34 7.59 18.13
CA GLY A 86 2.10 7.50 18.90
C GLY A 86 0.83 8.02 18.20
N ARG A 87 0.93 8.53 16.98
CA ARG A 87 -0.18 9.19 16.25
C ARG A 87 -0.62 8.46 15.00
N PHE A 88 0.25 7.63 14.45
CA PHE A 88 -0.01 6.93 13.21
C PHE A 88 0.31 5.44 13.36
N VAL A 89 -0.31 4.65 12.49
CA VAL A 89 0.15 3.30 12.17
C VAL A 89 0.52 3.29 10.69
N ARG A 90 1.73 2.85 10.38
CA ARG A 90 2.16 2.58 9.01
C ARG A 90 1.87 1.14 8.69
N LEU A 91 1.04 0.92 7.68
CA LEU A 91 0.73 -0.39 7.13
C LEU A 91 1.58 -0.62 5.88
N PHE A 92 2.59 -1.48 5.99
CA PHE A 92 3.35 -1.99 4.86
C PHE A 92 2.59 -3.10 4.14
N ILE A 93 2.72 -3.10 2.82
CA ILE A 93 2.15 -4.07 1.89
C ILE A 93 3.33 -4.79 1.24
N HIS A 94 3.46 -6.08 1.44
CA HIS A 94 4.54 -6.89 0.89
C HIS A 94 4.02 -7.80 -0.24
N PRO A 95 3.84 -7.28 -1.48
CA PRO A 95 3.40 -8.08 -2.60
C PRO A 95 4.55 -8.88 -3.22
N TYR A 96 4.27 -10.12 -3.58
CA TYR A 96 5.19 -10.96 -4.34
C TYR A 96 4.43 -11.92 -5.25
N ARG A 97 5.07 -12.32 -6.35
CA ARG A 97 4.60 -13.38 -7.23
C ARG A 97 5.04 -14.72 -6.65
N GLN A 98 4.12 -15.67 -6.57
CA GLN A 98 4.41 -17.07 -6.31
C GLN A 98 4.09 -17.86 -7.58
N TYR A 99 5.11 -18.40 -8.23
CA TYR A 99 4.98 -19.20 -9.44
C TYR A 99 4.54 -20.62 -9.09
N PHE A 100 3.93 -21.32 -10.05
CA PHE A 100 3.55 -22.74 -9.87
C PHE A 100 4.75 -23.63 -9.52
N THR A 101 5.96 -23.26 -9.96
CA THR A 101 7.24 -23.91 -9.61
C THR A 101 7.68 -23.66 -8.16
N GLY A 102 6.90 -22.94 -7.35
CA GLY A 102 7.22 -22.55 -5.98
C GLY A 102 8.14 -21.33 -5.85
N ARG A 103 8.77 -20.89 -6.95
CA ARG A 103 9.65 -19.71 -6.98
C ARG A 103 8.91 -18.44 -6.55
N ARG A 104 9.61 -17.51 -5.89
CA ARG A 104 9.06 -16.22 -5.44
C ARG A 104 9.79 -15.05 -6.08
N SER A 105 9.07 -13.99 -6.39
CA SER A 105 9.66 -12.72 -6.90
C SER A 105 8.95 -11.52 -6.26
N LYS A 106 9.70 -10.60 -5.68
CA LYS A 106 9.16 -9.39 -5.04
C LYS A 106 8.58 -8.45 -6.10
N ILE A 107 7.47 -7.79 -5.77
CA ILE A 107 6.92 -6.70 -6.59
C ILE A 107 7.31 -5.38 -5.89
N PRO A 108 8.16 -4.53 -6.49
CA PRO A 108 8.79 -3.41 -5.79
C PRO A 108 7.90 -2.16 -5.62
N TYR A 109 6.72 -2.15 -6.22
CA TYR A 109 5.72 -1.09 -6.13
C TYR A 109 4.32 -1.70 -6.16
N LEU A 110 3.27 -0.93 -5.85
CA LEU A 110 1.89 -1.41 -5.90
C LEU A 110 1.28 -1.14 -7.29
N PRO A 111 1.10 -2.16 -8.17
CA PRO A 111 0.53 -1.93 -9.50
C PRO A 111 -0.91 -1.41 -9.41
N ALA A 112 -1.36 -0.64 -10.40
CA ALA A 112 -2.69 0.01 -10.38
C ALA A 112 -3.84 -0.96 -10.10
N GLY A 113 -3.84 -2.14 -10.73
CA GLY A 113 -4.87 -3.16 -10.49
C GLY A 113 -4.84 -3.69 -9.06
N LEU A 114 -3.66 -4.01 -8.52
CA LEU A 114 -3.51 -4.47 -7.14
C LEU A 114 -3.95 -3.38 -6.16
N ARG A 115 -3.59 -2.13 -6.43
CA ARG A 115 -4.01 -0.95 -5.66
C ARG A 115 -5.53 -0.82 -5.62
N ALA A 116 -6.19 -0.90 -6.78
CA ALA A 116 -7.64 -0.78 -6.91
C ALA A 116 -8.39 -1.90 -6.19
N THR A 117 -7.84 -3.12 -6.16
CA THR A 117 -8.45 -4.25 -5.44
C THR A 117 -8.20 -4.18 -3.93
N LEU A 118 -6.99 -3.81 -3.52
CA LEU A 118 -6.53 -3.92 -2.13
C LEU A 118 -6.95 -2.73 -1.27
N LEU A 119 -6.66 -1.51 -1.73
CA LEU A 119 -6.75 -0.32 -0.88
C LEU A 119 -8.16 0.02 -0.42
N PRO A 120 -9.22 -0.02 -1.27
CA PRO A 120 -10.55 0.33 -0.82
C PRO A 120 -11.03 -0.53 0.35
N ARG A 121 -10.72 -1.84 0.33
CA ARG A 121 -11.11 -2.78 1.39
C ARG A 121 -10.32 -2.54 2.67
N LEU A 122 -9.01 -2.28 2.56
CA LEU A 122 -8.18 -1.94 3.72
C LEU A 122 -8.60 -0.61 4.36
N HIS A 123 -8.84 0.41 3.53
CA HIS A 123 -9.30 1.71 4.00
C HIS A 123 -10.63 1.59 4.72
N ALA A 124 -11.61 0.89 4.13
CA ALA A 124 -12.91 0.69 4.75
C ALA A 124 -12.79 -0.05 6.10
N ALA A 125 -12.00 -1.13 6.17
CA ALA A 125 -11.82 -1.89 7.40
C ALA A 125 -11.15 -1.08 8.52
N LEU A 126 -10.12 -0.31 8.18
CA LEU A 126 -9.40 0.52 9.16
C LEU A 126 -10.21 1.74 9.58
N GLN A 127 -10.96 2.35 8.66
CA GLN A 127 -11.90 3.42 8.99
C GLN A 127 -13.03 2.95 9.90
N ALA A 128 -13.56 1.74 9.69
CA ALA A 128 -14.55 1.14 10.59
C ALA A 128 -13.99 0.91 12.01
N ALA A 129 -12.66 0.81 12.16
CA ALA A 129 -11.98 0.76 13.45
C ALA A 129 -11.55 2.14 13.98
N GLY A 130 -11.97 3.23 13.34
CA GLY A 130 -11.70 4.62 13.76
C GLY A 130 -10.38 5.20 13.24
N LEU A 131 -9.68 4.52 12.32
CA LEU A 131 -8.45 5.04 11.75
C LEU A 131 -8.70 5.85 10.46
N THR A 132 -8.08 7.01 10.34
CA THR A 132 -8.21 7.86 9.15
C THR A 132 -7.03 7.67 8.21
N PRO A 133 -7.22 7.37 6.90
CA PRO A 133 -6.11 7.34 5.95
C PRO A 133 -5.39 8.68 5.89
N ALA A 134 -4.08 8.67 6.14
CA ALA A 134 -3.21 9.84 6.02
C ALA A 134 -2.39 9.85 4.71
N GLY A 135 -2.60 8.85 3.85
CA GLY A 135 -1.86 8.66 2.61
C GLY A 135 -0.45 8.11 2.84
N THR A 136 0.46 8.43 1.94
CA THR A 136 1.89 8.14 2.10
C THR A 136 2.59 9.26 2.88
N ALA A 137 3.80 9.02 3.41
CA ALA A 137 4.55 10.07 4.11
C ALA A 137 4.70 11.33 3.26
N LEU A 138 4.96 11.15 1.97
CA LEU A 138 5.14 12.23 1.00
C LEU A 138 3.84 12.98 0.69
N GLU A 139 2.68 12.33 0.78
CA GLU A 139 1.37 12.97 0.64
C GLU A 139 0.96 13.72 1.91
N ARG A 140 1.24 13.15 3.09
CA ARG A 140 1.07 13.84 4.37
C ARG A 140 1.89 15.12 4.43
N ASP A 141 3.17 15.06 4.07
CA ASP A 141 4.08 16.20 4.21
C ASP A 141 3.76 17.31 3.18
N ARG A 142 3.06 16.98 2.08
CA ARG A 142 2.57 17.96 1.07
C ARG A 142 1.24 18.62 1.45
N SER A 143 0.46 18.00 2.33
CA SER A 143 -0.76 18.57 2.88
C SER A 143 -0.46 19.08 4.30
N PRO A 144 0.01 20.33 4.47
CA PRO A 144 0.14 20.90 5.80
C PRO A 144 -1.25 20.84 6.46
N LEU A 145 -1.27 20.23 7.63
CA LEU A 145 -2.42 20.04 8.50
C LEU A 145 -3.32 21.29 8.46
N ARG A 146 -4.52 21.15 7.89
CA ARG A 146 -5.65 22.03 8.19
C ARG A 146 -6.39 21.50 9.40
#